data_AF-A0A2W0BLQ4-F1
#
_entry.id   AF-A0A2W0BLQ4-F1
#
_cell.length_a   1.000
_cell.length_b   1.000
_cell.length_c   1.000
_cell.angle_alpha   90.00
_cell.angle_beta   90.00
_cell.angle_gamma   90.00
#
_symmetry.space_group_name_H-M   'P 1'
#
loop_
_entity.id
_entity.type
_entity.pdbx_description
1 polymer ?
#
loop_
_entity_poly.entity_id
_entity_poly.type
_entity_poly.pdbx_seq_one_letter_code
_entity_poly.pdbx_strand_id
1 'polypeptide(L)'
;MQHSDALLRLLREFFNLPPDVQPQEITQNAVAAWDSLAMVQLIADLQGTFLIDFDVDEIGRLRSYEEIRATLLKKGVSLVRQRAAACGPEGIQQQNSRDPDHPRGSQTVSSH
;
A
#
# COMPACT_ATOMS: atom_id res chain seq x y z
N MET A 1 3.73 26.63 -6.18
CA MET A 1 4.73 25.54 -6.17
C MET A 1 4.42 24.67 -4.96
N GLN A 2 3.67 23.58 -5.12
CA GLN A 2 3.37 22.65 -4.03
C GLN A 2 3.35 21.23 -4.61
N HIS A 3 4.50 20.73 -5.04
CA HIS A 3 4.61 19.30 -5.34
C HIS A 3 4.61 18.59 -4.00
N SER A 4 3.42 18.16 -3.58
CA SER A 4 3.18 17.56 -2.29
C SER A 4 3.80 16.16 -2.26
N ASP A 5 5.10 16.07 -1.96
CA ASP A 5 5.80 14.81 -1.75
C ASP A 5 5.07 14.01 -0.65
N ALA A 6 4.39 12.94 -1.04
CA ALA A 6 3.61 12.11 -0.12
C ALA A 6 4.51 11.52 0.99
N LEU A 7 5.73 11.15 0.62
CA LEU A 7 6.76 10.67 1.54
C LEU A 7 7.10 11.70 2.63
N LEU A 8 7.29 12.97 2.23
CA LEU A 8 7.65 14.03 3.18
C LEU A 8 6.53 14.30 4.18
N ARG A 9 5.26 14.25 3.73
CA ARG A 9 4.11 14.36 4.62
C ARG A 9 4.03 13.21 5.61
N LEU A 10 4.14 11.97 5.12
CA LEU A 10 4.12 10.76 5.93
C LEU A 10 5.20 10.82 7.01
N LEU A 11 6.44 11.16 6.65
CA LEU A 11 7.54 11.31 7.61
C LEU A 11 7.27 12.40 8.65
N ARG A 12 6.72 13.55 8.25
CA ARG A 12 6.39 14.63 9.18
C ARG A 12 5.27 14.22 10.15
N GLU A 13 4.24 13.54 9.66
CA GLU A 13 3.14 13.05 10.50
C GLU A 13 3.62 11.94 11.44
N PHE A 14 4.39 10.98 10.93
CA PHE A 14 4.92 9.85 11.69
C PHE A 14 5.88 10.29 12.79
N PHE A 15 6.84 11.17 12.48
CA PHE A 15 7.81 11.68 13.45
C PHE A 15 7.34 12.94 14.20
N ASN A 16 6.12 13.41 13.95
CA ASN A 16 5.56 14.64 14.51
C ASN A 16 6.47 15.87 14.32
N LEU A 17 7.09 15.98 13.14
CA LEU A 17 8.06 17.04 12.82
C LEU A 17 7.38 18.33 12.36
N PRO A 18 8.00 19.50 12.61
CA PRO A 18 7.47 20.78 12.15
C PRO A 18 7.38 20.85 10.61
N PRO A 19 6.39 21.55 10.05
CA PRO A 19 6.18 21.63 8.60
C PRO A 19 7.28 22.41 7.86
N ASP A 20 8.14 23.12 8.59
CA ASP A 20 9.29 23.85 8.07
C ASP A 20 10.52 22.97 7.88
N VAL A 21 10.51 21.73 8.41
CA VAL A 21 11.67 20.83 8.32
C VAL A 21 12.00 20.51 6.88
N GLN A 22 13.25 20.71 6.50
CA GLN A 22 13.70 20.37 5.15
C GLN A 22 13.91 18.86 5.03
N PRO A 23 13.61 18.25 3.86
CA PRO A 23 13.79 16.82 3.64
C PRO A 23 15.22 16.34 3.90
N GLN A 24 16.21 17.22 3.65
CA GLN A 24 17.63 16.96 3.87
C GLN A 24 17.98 16.81 5.36
N GLU A 25 17.18 17.40 6.24
CA GLU A 25 17.37 17.31 7.70
C GLU A 25 16.65 16.10 8.31
N ILE A 26 15.81 15.40 7.53
CA ILE A 26 15.12 14.19 8.00
C ILE A 26 16.05 12.98 7.79
N THR A 27 16.94 12.78 8.75
CA THR A 27 17.89 11.66 8.79
C THR A 27 17.85 10.97 10.16
N GLN A 28 18.28 9.71 10.23
CA GLN A 28 18.39 8.96 11.48
C GLN A 28 19.21 9.70 12.56
N ASN A 29 20.20 10.50 12.15
CA ASN A 29 21.03 11.25 13.08
C ASN A 29 20.34 12.54 13.61
N ALA A 30 19.50 13.15 12.80
CA ALA A 30 18.80 14.39 13.15
C ALA A 30 17.46 14.14 13.86
N VAL A 31 16.80 13.02 13.55
CA VAL A 31 15.51 12.64 14.11
C VAL A 31 15.74 11.66 15.25
N ALA A 32 15.71 12.15 16.50
CA ALA A 32 15.88 11.31 17.69
C ALA A 32 14.81 10.21 17.82
N ALA A 33 13.62 10.43 17.25
CA ALA A 33 12.55 9.43 17.21
C ALA A 33 12.84 8.28 16.22
N TRP A 34 13.88 8.38 15.39
CA TRP A 34 14.27 7.38 14.42
C TRP A 34 15.11 6.26 15.05
N ASP A 35 14.47 5.48 15.93
CA ASP A 35 15.07 4.30 16.56
C ASP A 35 14.84 3.01 15.74
N SER A 36 15.35 1.87 16.21
CA SER A 36 15.17 0.54 15.61
C SER A 36 13.68 0.17 15.47
N LEU A 37 12.86 0.52 16.46
CA LEU A 37 11.41 0.29 16.38
C LEU A 37 10.74 1.20 15.35
N ALA A 38 11.08 2.50 15.36
CA ALA A 38 10.53 3.47 14.43
C ALA A 38 10.90 3.14 12.99
N MET A 39 12.10 2.58 12.76
CA MET A 39 12.53 2.10 11.46
C MET A 39 11.60 0.99 10.94
N VAL A 40 11.33 -0.04 11.73
CA VAL A 40 10.43 -1.15 11.35
C VAL A 40 9.00 -0.66 11.11
N GLN A 41 8.49 0.23 11.96
CA GLN A 41 7.17 0.82 11.81
C GLN A 41 7.07 1.68 10.54
N LEU A 42 8.06 2.53 10.29
CA LEU A 42 8.14 3.35 9.08
C LEU A 42 8.15 2.46 7.82
N ILE A 43 8.91 1.37 7.83
CA ILE A 43 8.98 0.44 6.70
C ILE A 43 7.62 -0.20 6.46
N ALA A 44 6.96 -0.71 7.51
CA ALA A 44 5.64 -1.31 7.39
C ALA A 44 4.61 -0.30 6.82
N ASP A 45 4.66 0.96 7.27
CA ASP A 45 3.78 2.02 6.79
C ASP A 45 4.05 2.39 5.32
N LEU A 46 5.33 2.44 4.92
CA LEU A 46 5.73 2.63 3.51
C LEU A 46 5.29 1.46 2.63
N GLN A 47 5.49 0.22 3.07
CA GLN A 47 5.07 -0.98 2.34
C GLN A 47 3.54 -0.99 2.15
N GLY A 48 2.79 -0.68 3.20
CA GLY A 48 1.33 -0.60 3.14
C GLY A 48 0.80 0.55 2.30
N THR A 49 1.39 1.74 2.42
CA THR A 49 0.95 2.95 1.71
C THR A 49 1.27 2.90 0.23
N PHE A 50 2.45 2.41 -0.13
CA PHE A 50 2.93 2.38 -1.51
C PHE A 50 2.77 1.01 -2.18
N LEU A 51 2.26 0.00 -1.47
CA LEU A 51 2.12 -1.40 -1.94
C LEU A 51 3.41 -1.96 -2.53
N ILE A 52 4.53 -1.71 -1.85
CA ILE A 52 5.86 -2.21 -2.23
C ILE A 52 6.41 -3.13 -1.15
N ASP A 53 7.41 -3.92 -1.53
CA ASP A 53 8.19 -4.74 -0.60
C ASP A 53 9.64 -4.23 -0.54
N PHE A 54 10.24 -4.24 0.65
CA PHE A 54 11.65 -3.88 0.84
C PHE A 54 12.44 -5.09 1.34
N ASP A 55 13.60 -5.32 0.74
CA ASP A 55 14.53 -6.35 1.22
C ASP A 55 15.30 -5.87 2.45
N VAL A 56 15.89 -6.78 3.22
CA VAL A 56 16.65 -6.47 4.44
C VAL A 56 17.86 -5.55 4.14
N ASP A 57 18.47 -5.70 2.96
CA ASP A 57 19.56 -4.83 2.51
C ASP A 57 19.07 -3.41 2.18
N GLU A 58 17.86 -3.28 1.63
CA GLU A 58 17.24 -1.97 1.36
C GLU A 58 16.84 -1.30 2.68
N ILE A 59 16.22 -2.05 3.59
CA ILE A 59 15.83 -1.61 4.93
C ILE A 59 17.02 -0.99 5.67
N GLY A 60 18.19 -1.64 5.60
CA GLY A 60 19.42 -1.11 6.21
C GLY A 60 19.85 0.26 5.68
N ARG A 61 19.44 0.62 4.45
CA ARG A 61 19.73 1.89 3.77
C ARG A 61 18.61 2.92 3.91
N LEU A 62 17.46 2.58 4.48
CA LEU A 62 16.37 3.54 4.74
C LEU A 62 16.69 4.37 5.99
N ARG A 63 17.76 5.17 5.96
CA ARG A 63 18.22 6.03 7.09
C ARG A 63 18.10 7.52 6.82
N SER A 64 17.78 7.88 5.59
CA SER A 64 17.61 9.28 5.17
C SER A 64 16.45 9.40 4.20
N TYR A 65 15.82 10.57 4.17
CA TYR A 65 14.79 10.90 3.19
C TYR A 65 15.20 10.59 1.75
N GLU A 66 16.43 10.97 1.37
CA GLU A 66 16.92 10.78 0.01
C GLU A 66 17.05 9.30 -0.36
N GLU A 67 17.49 8.44 0.56
CA GLU A 67 17.62 7.00 0.35
C GLU A 67 16.24 6.33 0.21
N ILE A 68 15.29 6.72 1.06
CA ILE A 68 13.91 6.22 0.97
C ILE A 68 13.28 6.63 -0.35
N ARG A 69 13.42 7.91 -0.73
CA ARG A 69 12.93 8.44 -2.00
C ARG A 69 13.58 7.74 -3.20
N ALA A 70 14.89 7.53 -3.17
CA ALA A 70 15.60 6.83 -4.24
C ALA A 70 15.14 5.38 -4.39
N THR A 71 14.91 4.69 -3.28
CA THR A 71 14.41 3.30 -3.27
C THR A 71 12.98 3.22 -3.82
N LEU A 72 12.11 4.15 -3.42
CA LEU A 72 10.76 4.28 -3.96
C LEU A 72 10.77 4.53 -5.48
N LEU A 73 11.61 5.45 -5.96
CA LEU A 73 11.76 5.73 -7.38
C LEU A 73 12.27 4.51 -8.16
N LYS A 74 13.25 3.78 -7.61
CA LYS A 74 13.77 2.55 -8.24
C LYS A 74 12.70 1.47 -8.40
N LYS A 75 11.74 1.41 -7.48
CA LYS A 75 10.61 0.48 -7.53
C LYS A 75 9.46 0.96 -8.44
N GLY A 76 9.57 2.16 -9.04
CA GLY A 76 8.56 2.72 -9.93
C GLY A 76 7.42 3.45 -9.22
N VAL A 77 7.56 3.74 -7.93
CA VAL A 77 6.56 4.49 -7.17
C VAL A 77 6.60 5.96 -7.59
N SER A 78 5.54 6.41 -8.27
CA SER A 78 5.36 7.80 -8.65
C SER A 78 4.80 8.59 -7.45
N LEU A 79 5.67 9.37 -6.79
CA LEU A 79 5.30 10.29 -5.70
C LEU A 79 4.38 11.45 -6.14
N VAL A 80 4.03 11.50 -7.43
CA VAL A 80 3.08 12.44 -8.01
C VAL A 80 1.69 11.85 -7.87
N ARG A 81 0.85 12.46 -7.02
CA ARG A 81 -0.57 12.15 -6.77
C ARG A 81 -1.25 11.47 -7.97
N GLN A 82 -1.30 10.13 -7.98
CA GLN A 82 -2.23 9.43 -8.85
C GLN A 82 -3.62 9.68 -8.28
N ARG A 83 -4.35 10.62 -8.90
CA ARG A 83 -5.81 10.57 -8.88
C ARG A 83 -6.19 9.22 -9.47
N ALA A 84 -6.73 8.36 -8.62
CA ALA A 84 -7.59 7.23 -8.91
C ALA A 84 -7.64 6.84 -10.40
N ALA A 85 -6.80 5.87 -10.79
CA ALA A 85 -7.24 4.91 -11.78
C ALA A 85 -8.08 3.89 -11.00
N ALA A 86 -9.39 4.15 -10.94
CA ALA A 86 -10.35 3.08 -10.76
C ALA A 86 -10.10 2.07 -11.89
N CYS A 87 -9.59 0.89 -11.53
CA CYS A 87 -9.61 -0.27 -12.41
C CYS A 87 -10.38 -1.38 -11.68
N GLY A 88 -11.68 -1.15 -11.56
CA GLY A 88 -12.69 -2.20 -11.73
C GLY A 88 -13.63 -1.69 -12.82
N PRO A 89 -14.28 -2.55 -13.62
CA PRO A 89 -14.55 -3.97 -13.38
C PRO A 89 -14.07 -4.86 -14.55
N GLU A 90 -14.38 -6.16 -14.46
CA GLU A 90 -14.49 -7.14 -15.56
C GLU A 90 -13.48 -8.30 -15.59
N GLY A 91 -14.03 -9.50 -15.37
CA GLY A 91 -13.35 -10.79 -15.41
C GLY A 91 -14.32 -11.92 -15.08
N ILE A 92 -15.14 -12.27 -16.07
CA ILE A 92 -16.29 -13.19 -16.12
C ILE A 92 -16.03 -14.63 -15.60
N GLN A 93 -17.07 -15.19 -14.96
CA GLN A 93 -17.49 -16.60 -14.78
C GLN A 93 -16.50 -17.74 -15.06
N GLN A 94 -16.38 -18.64 -14.06
CA GLN A 94 -16.18 -20.07 -14.34
C GLN A 94 -17.23 -20.92 -13.63
N GLN A 95 -18.25 -21.23 -14.42
CA GLN A 95 -19.26 -22.25 -14.22
C GLN A 95 -18.64 -23.62 -14.44
N ASN A 96 -18.47 -24.43 -13.38
CA ASN A 96 -18.59 -25.89 -13.45
C ASN A 96 -18.50 -26.51 -12.05
N SER A 97 -19.58 -27.14 -11.56
CA SER A 97 -19.53 -28.48 -10.95
C SER A 97 -20.88 -28.89 -10.34
N ARG A 98 -21.46 -29.93 -10.94
CA ARG A 98 -22.32 -30.99 -10.35
C ARG A 98 -23.75 -30.53 -9.98
N ASP A 99 -24.82 -31.12 -10.49
CA ASP A 99 -25.08 -32.54 -10.76
C ASP A 99 -26.37 -32.67 -11.62
N PRO A 100 -26.44 -33.51 -12.67
CA PRO A 100 -27.69 -33.85 -13.33
C PRO A 100 -28.14 -35.23 -12.85
N ASP A 101 -28.93 -35.30 -11.78
CA ASP A 101 -29.53 -36.57 -11.42
C ASP A 101 -30.88 -36.46 -10.68
N HIS A 102 -31.85 -37.15 -11.29
CA HIS A 102 -33.05 -37.75 -10.68
C HIS A 102 -34.40 -36.96 -10.63
N PRO A 103 -35.54 -37.69 -10.64
CA PRO A 103 -36.47 -37.65 -11.78
C PRO A 103 -37.93 -37.32 -11.38
N ARG A 104 -38.72 -37.03 -12.42
CA ARG A 104 -40.17 -37.27 -12.57
C ARG A 104 -40.92 -37.80 -11.32
N GLY A 105 -41.68 -36.93 -10.67
CA GLY A 105 -42.92 -37.25 -9.95
C GLY A 105 -44.02 -36.31 -10.45
N SER A 106 -44.86 -36.70 -11.40
CA SER A 106 -46.11 -37.44 -11.20
C SER A 106 -47.12 -36.68 -10.33
N GLN A 107 -48.07 -36.04 -11.04
CA GLN A 107 -49.48 -35.82 -10.73
C GLN A 107 -49.99 -36.29 -9.35
N THR A 108 -50.69 -35.42 -8.64
CA THR A 108 -52.13 -35.51 -8.30
C THR A 108 -52.44 -34.62 -7.07
N VAL A 109 -53.50 -33.81 -7.16
CA VAL A 109 -54.55 -33.60 -6.14
C VAL A 109 -55.61 -32.69 -6.80
N SER A 110 -56.65 -33.25 -7.39
CA SER A 110 -57.96 -33.56 -6.78
C SER A 110 -58.72 -32.32 -6.32
N SER A 111 -59.67 -31.90 -7.16
CA SER A 111 -60.81 -31.07 -6.82
C SER A 111 -61.78 -31.82 -5.90
N HIS A 112 -62.16 -31.20 -4.79
CA HIS A 112 -63.55 -31.11 -4.34
C HIS A 112 -63.69 -29.97 -3.32
#